data_AF-A0A7V5C0Q1-F1
#
_entry.id   AF-A0A7V5C0Q1-F1
#
_cell.length_a   1.000
_cell.length_b   1.000
_cell.length_c   1.000
_cell.angle_alpha   90.00
_cell.angle_beta   90.00
_cell.angle_gamma   90.00
#
_symmetry.space_group_name_H-M   'P 1'
#
loop_
_entity.id
_entity.type
_entity.pdbx_description
1 polymer ?
#
loop_
_entity_poly.entity_id
_entity_poly.type
_entity_poly.pdbx_seq_one_letter_code
_entity_poly.pdbx_strand_id
1 'polypeptide(L)'
;MTRRVAEALATGFGAACLAAAAFRRGPLRLVAPVLAGAAGVVSGRRGIYRWASPRGWVAFGLDATWNLAGTTAGLAMHVLQWALGTSGTYRADLSERADLHVYEAGPSFHPDFALTWGTVVSNAGGRVGLDPATPEGRRRRRFVVAHEALHVWQQRWLGPLYPIVYGGWVLGGAAVATVLWWRRGGSWRRTVTTLAYYDNPFEYWAYRRDDHWPPRGADPALAWGGGGRHPAVARAGEGPLLG
;
A
#
# COMPACT_ATOMS: atom_id res chain seq x y z
N MET A 1 -21.32 -25.94 7.01
CA MET A 1 -20.19 -25.19 6.43
C MET A 1 -20.40 -23.71 6.71
N THR A 2 -19.46 -23.03 7.38
CA THR A 2 -19.65 -21.62 7.75
C THR A 2 -19.59 -20.71 6.50
N ARG A 3 -20.30 -19.58 6.52
CA ARG A 3 -20.36 -18.61 5.40
C ARG A 3 -18.97 -18.23 4.85
N ARG A 4 -17.96 -18.13 5.73
CA ARG A 4 -16.57 -17.83 5.36
C ARG A 4 -15.86 -18.94 4.60
N VAL A 5 -16.17 -20.20 4.89
CA VAL A 5 -15.59 -21.34 4.15
C VAL A 5 -16.17 -21.38 2.74
N ALA A 6 -17.49 -21.17 2.60
CA ALA A 6 -18.12 -21.06 1.28
C ALA A 6 -17.54 -19.91 0.46
N GLU A 7 -17.38 -18.74 1.08
CA GLU A 7 -16.75 -17.60 0.41
C GLU A 7 -15.31 -17.89 0.00
N ALA A 8 -14.48 -18.43 0.88
CA ALA A 8 -13.08 -18.79 0.56
C ALA A 8 -12.97 -19.75 -0.62
N LEU A 9 -13.82 -20.78 -0.69
CA LEU A 9 -13.83 -21.72 -1.80
C LEU A 9 -14.32 -21.06 -3.09
N ALA A 10 -15.39 -20.26 -3.03
CA ALA A 10 -15.94 -19.57 -4.19
C ALA A 10 -14.95 -18.55 -4.78
N THR A 11 -14.29 -17.76 -3.93
CA THR A 11 -13.29 -16.78 -4.37
C THR A 11 -12.03 -17.45 -4.88
N GLY A 12 -11.57 -18.52 -4.22
CA GLY A 12 -10.43 -19.32 -4.69
C GLY A 12 -10.68 -19.92 -6.06
N PHE A 13 -11.80 -20.63 -6.21
CA PHE A 13 -12.18 -21.23 -7.49
C PHE A 13 -12.38 -20.17 -8.58
N GLY A 14 -13.14 -19.12 -8.29
CA GLY A 14 -13.39 -18.04 -9.25
C GLY A 14 -12.10 -17.34 -9.71
N ALA A 15 -11.18 -17.06 -8.79
CA ALA A 15 -9.90 -16.44 -9.12
C ALA A 15 -9.04 -17.37 -10.00
N ALA A 16 -9.00 -18.67 -9.67
CA ALA A 16 -8.29 -19.66 -10.48
C ALA A 16 -8.85 -19.73 -11.91
N CYS A 17 -10.18 -19.74 -12.08
CA CYS A 17 -10.82 -19.74 -13.39
C CYS A 17 -10.53 -18.45 -14.20
N LEU A 18 -10.61 -17.28 -13.55
CA LEU A 18 -10.30 -16.01 -14.20
C LEU A 18 -8.85 -15.95 -14.67
N ALA A 19 -7.91 -16.36 -13.82
CA ALA A 19 -6.51 -16.45 -14.18
C ALA A 19 -6.25 -17.47 -15.29
N ALA A 20 -6.89 -18.64 -15.26
CA ALA A 20 -6.76 -19.65 -16.32
C ALA A 20 -7.24 -19.12 -17.67
N ALA A 21 -8.32 -18.35 -17.68
CA ALA A 21 -8.83 -17.70 -18.89
C ALA A 21 -7.88 -16.60 -19.39
N ALA A 22 -7.41 -15.72 -18.49
CA ALA A 22 -6.53 -14.59 -18.84
C ALA A 22 -5.14 -15.05 -19.32
N PHE A 23 -4.58 -16.07 -18.67
CA PHE A 23 -3.25 -16.62 -18.94
C PHE A 23 -3.30 -17.93 -19.73
N ARG A 24 -4.37 -18.18 -20.48
CA ARG A 24 -4.56 -19.43 -21.26
C ARG A 24 -3.43 -19.73 -22.25
N ARG A 25 -2.64 -18.72 -22.61
CA ARG A 25 -1.45 -18.83 -23.47
C ARG A 25 -0.23 -18.26 -22.75
N GLY A 26 0.94 -18.78 -23.11
CA GLY A 26 2.21 -18.31 -22.58
C GLY A 26 2.71 -19.07 -21.35
N PRO A 27 3.83 -18.61 -20.77
CA PRO A 27 4.59 -19.37 -19.77
C PRO A 27 3.86 -19.49 -18.42
N LEU A 28 2.91 -18.59 -18.12
CA LEU A 28 2.22 -18.57 -16.83
C LEU A 28 0.95 -19.43 -16.76
N ARG A 29 0.58 -20.13 -17.85
CA ARG A 29 -0.71 -20.84 -17.97
C ARG A 29 -1.03 -21.83 -16.84
N LEU A 30 -0.02 -22.45 -16.24
CA LEU A 30 -0.18 -23.42 -15.15
C LEU A 30 -0.05 -22.77 -13.77
N VAL A 31 0.81 -21.76 -13.64
CA VAL A 31 1.16 -21.16 -12.34
C VAL A 31 0.15 -20.08 -11.95
N ALA A 32 -0.33 -19.28 -12.91
CA ALA A 32 -1.25 -18.18 -12.65
C ALA A 32 -2.56 -18.63 -11.97
N PRO A 33 -3.25 -19.71 -12.40
CA PRO A 33 -4.45 -20.20 -11.72
C PRO A 33 -4.20 -20.62 -10.28
N VAL A 34 -3.04 -21.22 -9.99
CA VAL A 34 -2.67 -21.67 -8.65
C VAL A 34 -2.46 -20.47 -7.72
N LEU A 35 -1.69 -19.48 -8.17
CA LEU A 35 -1.43 -18.26 -7.39
C LEU A 35 -2.70 -17.45 -7.16
N ALA A 36 -3.50 -17.22 -8.21
CA ALA A 36 -4.77 -16.52 -8.10
C ALA A 36 -5.75 -17.27 -7.19
N GLY A 37 -5.83 -18.59 -7.30
CA GLY A 37 -6.68 -19.42 -6.46
C GLY A 37 -6.27 -19.37 -4.99
N ALA A 38 -4.97 -19.50 -4.68
CA ALA A 38 -4.46 -19.38 -3.32
C ALA A 38 -4.76 -18.00 -2.72
N ALA A 39 -4.51 -16.93 -3.47
CA ALA A 39 -4.85 -15.56 -3.07
C ALA A 39 -6.36 -15.37 -2.85
N GLY A 40 -7.18 -15.95 -3.74
CA GLY A 40 -8.63 -15.96 -3.64
C GLY A 40 -9.11 -16.64 -2.37
N VAL A 41 -8.54 -17.79 -2.00
CA VAL A 41 -8.87 -18.50 -0.74
C VAL A 41 -8.51 -17.64 0.47
N VAL A 42 -7.31 -17.06 0.52
CA VAL A 42 -6.89 -16.19 1.63
C VAL A 42 -7.80 -14.97 1.75
N SER A 43 -8.08 -14.32 0.62
CA SER A 43 -8.93 -13.13 0.53
C SER A 43 -10.37 -13.42 0.93
N GLY A 44 -10.96 -14.53 0.47
CA GLY A 44 -12.33 -14.93 0.79
C GLY A 44 -12.48 -15.43 2.22
N ARG A 45 -11.49 -16.15 2.76
CA ARG A 45 -11.46 -16.55 4.18
C ARG A 45 -11.49 -15.33 5.10
N ARG A 46 -10.80 -14.25 4.70
CA ARG A 46 -10.76 -12.97 5.42
C ARG A 46 -11.91 -12.02 5.02
N GLY A 47 -12.62 -12.31 3.93
CA GLY A 47 -13.77 -11.53 3.45
C GLY A 47 -13.42 -10.12 3.02
N ILE A 48 -12.28 -9.91 2.37
CA ILE A 48 -11.81 -8.55 2.08
C ILE A 48 -12.63 -7.84 0.99
N TYR A 49 -13.18 -8.58 0.02
CA TYR A 49 -13.84 -7.97 -1.14
C TYR A 49 -15.21 -7.42 -0.81
N ARG A 50 -15.52 -6.20 -1.23
CA ARG A 50 -16.85 -5.60 -1.02
C ARG A 50 -17.86 -6.06 -2.07
N TRP A 51 -18.35 -7.30 -1.96
CA TRP A 51 -19.27 -7.91 -2.94
C TRP A 51 -20.57 -7.15 -3.18
N ALA A 52 -21.03 -6.37 -2.20
CA ALA A 52 -22.23 -5.53 -2.33
C ALA A 52 -22.02 -4.30 -3.23
N SER A 53 -20.81 -4.11 -3.79
CA SER A 53 -20.46 -2.97 -4.64
C SER A 53 -19.72 -3.44 -5.90
N PRO A 54 -19.91 -2.79 -7.06
CA PRO A 54 -19.12 -3.05 -8.26
C PRO A 54 -17.61 -2.96 -8.01
N ARG A 55 -17.20 -2.10 -7.06
CA ARG A 55 -15.80 -1.94 -6.66
C ARG A 55 -15.17 -3.26 -6.18
N GLY A 56 -15.88 -4.06 -5.40
CA GLY A 56 -15.35 -5.33 -4.90
C GLY A 56 -15.16 -6.36 -6.02
N TRP A 57 -16.09 -6.39 -6.98
CA TRP A 57 -15.99 -7.25 -8.17
C TRP A 57 -14.82 -6.85 -9.07
N VAL A 58 -14.62 -5.55 -9.28
CA VAL A 58 -13.46 -5.02 -10.04
C VAL A 58 -12.16 -5.36 -9.32
N ALA A 59 -12.09 -5.14 -8.01
CA ALA A 59 -10.91 -5.48 -7.21
C ALA A 59 -10.55 -6.98 -7.36
N PHE A 60 -11.53 -7.86 -7.20
CA PHE A 60 -11.36 -9.30 -7.38
C PHE A 60 -10.87 -9.68 -8.78
N GLY A 61 -11.51 -9.14 -9.82
CA GLY A 61 -11.12 -9.42 -11.20
C GLY A 61 -9.69 -8.97 -11.51
N LEU A 62 -9.30 -7.77 -11.08
CA LEU A 62 -7.95 -7.25 -11.27
C LEU A 62 -6.93 -8.07 -10.49
N ASP A 63 -7.19 -8.41 -9.23
CA ASP A 63 -6.28 -9.21 -8.40
C ASP A 63 -6.04 -10.61 -8.98
N ALA A 64 -7.04 -11.21 -9.61
CA ALA A 64 -6.95 -12.53 -10.25
C ALA A 64 -6.32 -12.51 -11.64
N THR A 65 -6.22 -11.34 -12.30
CA THR A 65 -5.78 -11.24 -13.70
C THR A 65 -4.63 -10.24 -13.86
N TRP A 66 -4.96 -8.97 -14.06
CA TRP A 66 -4.03 -7.91 -14.39
C TRP A 66 -2.99 -7.66 -13.29
N ASN A 67 -3.43 -7.61 -12.03
CA ASN A 67 -2.57 -7.37 -10.88
C ASN A 67 -2.02 -8.66 -10.26
N LEU A 68 -1.97 -9.77 -11.00
CA LEU A 68 -1.52 -11.06 -10.45
C LEU A 68 -0.12 -11.00 -9.84
N ALA A 69 0.79 -10.21 -10.41
CA ALA A 69 2.13 -10.01 -9.86
C ALA A 69 2.08 -9.36 -8.46
N GLY A 70 1.29 -8.29 -8.30
CA GLY A 70 1.06 -7.65 -7.01
C GLY A 70 0.38 -8.59 -6.01
N THR A 71 -0.68 -9.29 -6.45
CA THR A 71 -1.37 -10.31 -5.64
C THR A 71 -0.42 -11.40 -5.14
N THR A 72 0.51 -11.85 -6.00
CA THR A 72 1.53 -12.84 -5.64
C THR A 72 2.52 -12.28 -4.61
N ALA A 73 2.93 -11.02 -4.75
CA ALA A 73 3.73 -10.35 -3.72
C ALA A 73 2.97 -10.22 -2.39
N GLY A 74 1.66 -9.97 -2.43
CA GLY A 74 0.79 -9.99 -1.26
C GLY A 74 0.73 -11.37 -0.58
N LEU A 75 0.63 -12.46 -1.36
CA LEU A 75 0.74 -13.83 -0.83
C LEU A 75 2.09 -14.07 -0.15
N ALA A 76 3.19 -13.65 -0.76
CA ALA A 76 4.51 -13.74 -0.15
C ALA A 76 4.58 -12.93 1.16
N MET A 77 3.94 -11.75 1.20
CA MET A 77 3.85 -10.96 2.42
C MET A 77 3.06 -11.67 3.53
N HIS A 78 1.96 -12.37 3.21
CA HIS A 78 1.26 -13.20 4.19
C HIS A 78 2.15 -14.29 4.79
N VAL A 79 2.96 -14.95 3.95
CA VAL A 79 3.92 -15.97 4.39
C VAL A 79 5.01 -15.33 5.27
N LEU A 80 5.53 -14.17 4.88
CA LEU A 80 6.54 -13.46 5.65
C LEU A 80 6.01 -13.02 7.02
N GLN A 81 4.77 -12.53 7.08
CA GLN A 81 4.09 -12.20 8.34
C GLN A 81 3.92 -13.41 9.25
N TRP A 82 3.65 -14.59 8.67
CA TRP A 82 3.59 -15.83 9.44
C TRP A 82 4.99 -16.23 9.95
N ALA A 83 5.99 -16.24 9.08
CA ALA A 83 7.36 -16.63 9.40
C ALA A 83 8.00 -15.74 10.48
N LEU A 84 7.66 -14.45 10.51
CA LEU A 84 8.14 -13.49 11.50
C LEU A 84 7.28 -13.43 12.78
N GLY A 85 6.25 -14.27 12.90
CA GLY A 85 5.37 -14.29 14.08
C GLY A 85 4.42 -13.09 14.19
N THR A 86 4.38 -12.20 13.20
CA THR A 86 3.55 -10.98 13.19
C THR A 86 2.16 -11.21 12.61
N SER A 87 1.83 -12.43 12.17
CA SER A 87 0.52 -12.78 11.62
C SER A 87 -0.66 -12.55 12.58
N GLY A 88 -0.41 -12.58 13.90
CA GLY A 88 -1.38 -12.26 14.95
C GLY A 88 -1.81 -10.79 14.98
N THR A 89 -1.08 -9.90 14.31
CA THR A 89 -1.37 -8.45 14.25
C THR A 89 -2.35 -8.08 13.14
N TYR A 90 -2.99 -9.07 12.51
CA TYR A 90 -3.97 -8.85 11.45
C TYR A 90 -5.19 -8.05 11.95
N ARG A 91 -5.52 -6.96 11.26
CA ARG A 91 -6.61 -6.05 11.59
C ARG A 91 -7.85 -6.35 10.75
N ALA A 92 -8.69 -7.25 11.24
CA ALA A 92 -9.96 -7.61 10.59
C ALA A 92 -10.89 -6.39 10.41
N ASP A 93 -10.91 -5.51 11.42
CA ASP A 93 -11.70 -4.28 11.43
C ASP A 93 -11.32 -3.26 10.34
N LEU A 94 -10.11 -3.37 9.79
CA LEU A 94 -9.62 -2.54 8.68
C LEU A 94 -9.57 -3.28 7.34
N SER A 95 -9.76 -4.60 7.34
CA SER A 95 -9.60 -5.44 6.14
C SER A 95 -10.93 -5.93 5.59
N GLU A 96 -11.89 -6.24 6.46
CA GLU A 96 -13.16 -6.81 6.05
C GLU A 96 -13.94 -5.83 5.15
N ARG A 97 -14.31 -6.29 3.95
CA ARG A 97 -15.00 -5.48 2.93
C ARG A 97 -14.30 -4.15 2.59
N ALA A 98 -12.98 -4.10 2.77
CA ALA A 98 -12.15 -2.93 2.48
C ALA A 98 -11.33 -3.08 1.19
N ASP A 99 -11.33 -4.28 0.58
CA ASP A 99 -10.53 -4.66 -0.58
C ASP A 99 -9.01 -4.65 -0.30
N LEU A 100 -8.58 -4.84 0.95
CA LEU A 100 -7.17 -5.00 1.32
C LEU A 100 -7.02 -5.85 2.60
N HIS A 101 -5.80 -6.31 2.87
CA HIS A 101 -5.37 -6.94 4.10
C HIS A 101 -4.50 -5.96 4.89
N VAL A 102 -4.77 -5.78 6.17
CA VAL A 102 -4.00 -4.89 7.04
C VAL A 102 -3.39 -5.69 8.19
N TYR A 103 -2.10 -5.52 8.38
CA TYR A 103 -1.37 -5.98 9.56
C TYR A 103 -0.81 -4.78 10.31
N GLU A 104 -1.08 -4.71 11.61
CA GLU A 104 -0.64 -3.59 12.44
C GLU A 104 0.89 -3.52 12.55
N ALA A 105 1.56 -4.67 12.67
CA ALA A 105 3.01 -4.77 12.67
C ALA A 105 3.51 -5.70 11.55
N GLY A 106 4.81 -5.65 11.27
CA GLY A 106 5.43 -6.53 10.29
C GLY A 106 6.61 -5.91 9.56
N PRO A 107 7.06 -6.56 8.46
CA PRO A 107 8.06 -6.03 7.55
C PRO A 107 7.78 -4.58 7.14
N SER A 108 8.80 -3.74 7.22
CA SER A 108 8.81 -2.36 6.73
C SER A 108 10.24 -1.95 6.39
N PHE A 109 10.39 -0.92 5.55
CA PHE A 109 11.71 -0.31 5.31
C PHE A 109 12.09 0.69 6.42
N HIS A 110 11.10 1.20 7.15
CA HIS A 110 11.28 2.12 8.26
C HIS A 110 10.17 1.88 9.29
N PRO A 111 10.46 1.94 10.62
CA PRO A 111 9.47 1.65 11.65
C PRO A 111 8.21 2.53 11.61
N ASP A 112 8.30 3.73 11.05
CA ASP A 112 7.16 4.66 10.94
C ASP A 112 6.33 4.45 9.66
N PHE A 113 6.82 3.69 8.69
CA PHE A 113 6.20 3.53 7.38
C PHE A 113 5.41 2.24 7.29
N ALA A 114 4.20 2.37 6.77
CA ALA A 114 3.46 1.21 6.30
C ALA A 114 4.06 0.79 4.95
N LEU A 115 3.92 -0.48 4.62
CA LEU A 115 4.48 -1.06 3.40
C LEU A 115 3.39 -1.85 2.69
N THR A 116 3.03 -1.42 1.48
CA THR A 116 1.95 -2.03 0.70
C THR A 116 2.49 -2.87 -0.47
N TRP A 117 2.24 -4.18 -0.42
CA TRP A 117 2.53 -5.13 -1.49
C TRP A 117 1.27 -5.83 -1.96
N GLY A 118 0.87 -5.56 -3.20
CA GLY A 118 -0.40 -6.01 -3.76
C GLY A 118 -1.56 -5.51 -2.93
N THR A 119 -2.29 -6.45 -2.32
CA THR A 119 -3.43 -6.19 -1.45
C THR A 119 -3.07 -6.13 0.03
N VAL A 120 -1.80 -6.31 0.40
CA VAL A 120 -1.36 -6.43 1.80
C VAL A 120 -0.61 -5.19 2.25
N VAL A 121 -1.10 -4.58 3.32
CA VAL A 121 -0.44 -3.49 4.06
C VAL A 121 0.19 -4.08 5.31
N SER A 122 1.51 -3.97 5.40
CA SER A 122 2.32 -4.37 6.56
C SER A 122 2.76 -3.15 7.36
N ASN A 123 3.03 -3.33 8.66
CA ASN A 123 3.46 -2.28 9.59
C ASN A 123 2.51 -1.06 9.60
N ALA A 124 1.20 -1.33 9.47
CA ALA A 124 0.18 -0.30 9.34
C ALA A 124 0.08 0.61 10.58
N GLY A 125 0.44 0.13 11.77
CA GLY A 125 0.48 0.94 13.00
C GLY A 125 1.72 1.82 13.15
N GLY A 126 2.81 1.49 12.46
CA GLY A 126 4.11 2.12 12.72
C GLY A 126 4.43 2.12 14.22
N ARG A 127 5.08 3.18 14.72
CA ARG A 127 5.39 3.32 16.15
C ARG A 127 4.20 3.73 17.04
N VAL A 128 3.12 4.25 16.45
CA VAL A 128 1.99 4.83 17.19
C VAL A 128 0.84 3.84 17.41
N GLY A 129 0.81 2.73 16.66
CA GLY A 129 -0.25 1.74 16.70
C GLY A 129 -1.54 2.17 15.99
N LEU A 130 -2.57 1.33 16.09
CA LEU A 130 -3.88 1.51 15.44
C LEU A 130 -5.05 1.50 16.43
N ASP A 131 -4.79 1.86 17.69
CA ASP A 131 -5.83 1.95 18.73
C ASP A 131 -6.82 3.09 18.41
N PRO A 132 -8.10 2.80 18.15
CA PRO A 132 -9.10 3.86 17.91
C PRO A 132 -9.40 4.73 19.14
N ALA A 133 -9.01 4.32 20.34
CA ALA A 133 -9.21 5.10 21.56
C ALA A 133 -8.29 6.33 21.61
N THR A 134 -7.11 6.28 20.98
CA THR A 134 -6.15 7.39 20.99
C THR A 134 -6.31 8.31 19.77
N PRO A 135 -6.06 9.64 19.91
CA PRO A 135 -6.03 10.55 18.77
C PRO A 135 -5.06 10.13 17.67
N GLU A 136 -3.86 9.66 18.06
CA GLU A 136 -2.78 9.23 17.17
C GLU A 136 -3.20 7.99 16.38
N GLY A 137 -3.76 6.99 17.06
CA GLY A 137 -4.24 5.77 16.43
C GLY A 137 -5.42 6.04 15.48
N ARG A 138 -6.36 6.93 15.82
CA ARG A 138 -7.40 7.38 14.88
C ARG A 138 -6.82 8.05 13.63
N ARG A 139 -5.82 8.91 13.79
CA ARG A 139 -5.13 9.54 12.65
C ARG A 139 -4.40 8.50 11.79
N ARG A 140 -3.70 7.54 12.42
CA ARG A 140 -2.99 6.47 11.70
C ARG A 140 -3.93 5.55 10.96
N ARG A 141 -5.09 5.21 11.52
CA ARG A 141 -6.14 4.45 10.83
C ARG A 141 -6.66 5.19 9.59
N ARG A 142 -6.91 6.50 9.70
CA ARG A 142 -7.30 7.32 8.54
C ARG A 142 -6.23 7.32 7.47
N PHE A 143 -4.97 7.46 7.86
CA PHE A 143 -3.83 7.31 6.95
C PHE A 143 -3.87 5.95 6.24
N VAL A 144 -3.99 4.82 6.95
CA VAL A 144 -4.07 3.49 6.31
C VAL A 144 -5.23 3.39 5.32
N VAL A 145 -6.42 3.87 5.67
CA VAL A 145 -7.61 3.76 4.82
C VAL A 145 -7.58 4.72 3.62
N ALA A 146 -6.96 5.90 3.75
CA ALA A 146 -6.91 6.90 2.69
C ALA A 146 -5.69 6.73 1.79
N HIS A 147 -4.52 6.49 2.38
CA HIS A 147 -3.19 6.45 1.77
C HIS A 147 -2.87 5.03 1.27
N GLU A 148 -2.78 4.04 2.17
CA GLU A 148 -2.35 2.68 1.79
C GLU A 148 -3.38 1.99 0.90
N ALA A 149 -4.68 2.21 1.15
CA ALA A 149 -5.71 1.73 0.25
C ALA A 149 -5.56 2.33 -1.16
N LEU A 150 -5.06 3.56 -1.30
CA LEU A 150 -4.79 4.14 -2.62
C LEU A 150 -3.66 3.37 -3.32
N HIS A 151 -2.57 3.03 -2.63
CA HIS A 151 -1.49 2.21 -3.21
C HIS A 151 -1.97 0.84 -3.69
N VAL A 152 -2.89 0.20 -2.96
CA VAL A 152 -3.53 -1.05 -3.42
C VAL A 152 -4.27 -0.81 -4.74
N TRP A 153 -4.99 0.31 -4.87
CA TRP A 153 -5.71 0.63 -6.11
C TRP A 153 -4.80 1.08 -7.25
N GLN A 154 -3.71 1.80 -6.96
CA GLN A 154 -2.70 2.12 -7.97
C GLN A 154 -2.07 0.83 -8.53
N GLN A 155 -1.75 -0.13 -7.66
CA GLN A 155 -1.29 -1.46 -8.06
C GLN A 155 -2.34 -2.21 -8.89
N ARG A 156 -3.61 -2.19 -8.48
CA ARG A 156 -4.69 -2.81 -9.27
C ARG A 156 -4.85 -2.20 -10.65
N TRP A 157 -4.77 -0.88 -10.78
CA TRP A 157 -4.96 -0.21 -12.07
C TRP A 157 -3.75 -0.36 -13.00
N LEU A 158 -2.54 -0.26 -12.46
CA LEU A 158 -1.31 -0.32 -13.27
C LEU A 158 -0.75 -1.74 -13.40
N GLY A 159 -1.21 -2.67 -12.55
CA GLY A 159 -0.81 -4.07 -12.58
C GLY A 159 0.71 -4.21 -12.53
N PRO A 160 1.33 -4.96 -13.46
CA PRO A 160 2.79 -5.16 -13.48
C PRO A 160 3.58 -3.89 -13.75
N LEU A 161 2.95 -2.84 -14.30
CA LEU A 161 3.63 -1.57 -14.58
C LEU A 161 3.86 -0.74 -13.32
N TYR A 162 3.08 -0.95 -12.26
CA TYR A 162 3.21 -0.18 -11.02
C TYR A 162 4.64 -0.21 -10.44
N PRO A 163 5.23 -1.38 -10.11
CA PRO A 163 6.58 -1.42 -9.54
C PRO A 163 7.65 -0.90 -10.52
N ILE A 164 7.44 -1.02 -11.83
CA ILE A 164 8.37 -0.52 -12.85
C ILE A 164 8.38 1.01 -12.84
N VAL A 165 7.21 1.64 -12.92
CA VAL A 165 7.10 3.11 -12.94
C VAL A 165 7.51 3.68 -11.59
N TYR A 166 7.05 3.07 -10.49
CA TYR A 166 7.43 3.49 -9.14
C TYR A 166 8.94 3.38 -8.93
N GLY A 167 9.55 2.23 -9.24
CA GLY A 167 10.98 2.00 -9.09
C GLY A 167 11.82 2.88 -10.02
N GLY A 168 11.38 3.05 -11.27
CA GLY A 168 12.00 3.96 -12.22
C GLY A 168 12.04 5.40 -11.71
N TRP A 169 10.94 5.86 -11.10
CA TRP A 169 10.90 7.17 -10.45
C TRP A 169 11.87 7.27 -9.28
N VAL A 170 11.88 6.28 -8.39
CA VAL A 170 12.80 6.26 -7.23
C VAL A 170 14.26 6.35 -7.70
N LEU A 171 14.64 5.56 -8.70
CA LEU A 171 16.02 5.56 -9.23
C LEU A 171 16.37 6.91 -9.90
N GLY A 172 15.50 7.41 -10.78
CA GLY A 172 15.73 8.69 -11.46
C GLY A 172 15.75 9.87 -10.48
N GLY A 173 14.79 9.92 -9.56
CA GLY A 173 14.70 10.93 -8.51
C GLY A 173 15.91 10.89 -7.57
N ALA A 174 16.42 9.72 -7.21
CA ALA A 174 17.62 9.60 -6.38
C ALA A 174 18.88 10.11 -7.10
N ALA A 175 19.01 9.85 -8.40
CA ALA A 175 20.10 10.39 -9.22
C ALA A 175 20.04 11.92 -9.29
N VAL A 176 18.86 12.48 -9.62
CA VAL A 176 18.63 13.94 -9.67
C VAL A 176 18.90 14.58 -8.30
N ALA A 177 18.39 13.98 -7.23
CA ALA A 177 18.59 14.45 -5.86
C ALA A 177 20.06 14.47 -5.45
N THR A 178 20.83 13.45 -5.84
CA THR A 178 22.25 13.38 -5.54
C THR A 178 23.01 14.49 -6.24
N VAL A 179 22.72 14.78 -7.51
CA VAL A 179 23.32 15.90 -8.24
C VAL A 179 22.94 17.25 -7.63
N LEU A 180 21.67 17.43 -7.25
CA LEU A 180 21.20 18.67 -6.63
C LEU A 180 21.82 18.89 -5.24
N TRP A 181 21.89 17.84 -4.43
CA TRP A 181 22.58 17.88 -3.13
C TRP A 181 24.06 18.24 -3.31
N TRP A 182 24.77 17.62 -4.25
CA TRP A 182 26.17 17.91 -4.50
C TRP A 182 26.40 19.39 -4.89
N ARG A 183 25.47 20.00 -5.63
CA ARG A 183 25.54 21.41 -6.05
C ARG A 183 25.12 22.41 -4.97
N ARG A 184 24.17 22.06 -4.11
CA ARG A 184 23.53 23.00 -3.16
C ARG A 184 23.87 22.75 -1.70
N GLY A 185 24.54 21.64 -1.38
CA GLY A 185 24.83 21.21 -0.01
C GLY A 185 23.59 20.72 0.75
N GLY A 186 23.71 20.67 2.07
CA GLY A 186 22.63 20.23 2.97
C GLY A 186 22.59 18.71 3.21
N SER A 187 21.40 18.19 3.54
CA SER A 187 21.22 16.77 3.88
C SER A 187 20.88 15.93 2.66
N TRP A 188 21.83 15.11 2.20
CA TRP A 188 21.63 14.19 1.08
C TRP A 188 20.39 13.31 1.26
N ARG A 189 20.25 12.69 2.45
CA ARG A 189 19.12 11.82 2.78
C ARG A 189 17.79 12.55 2.64
N ARG A 190 17.69 13.80 3.12
CA ARG A 190 16.47 14.61 3.03
C ARG A 190 16.13 14.95 1.58
N THR A 191 17.13 15.37 0.80
CA THR A 191 16.98 15.69 -0.62
C THR A 191 16.53 14.48 -1.43
N VAL A 192 17.18 13.32 -1.23
CA VAL A 192 16.81 12.06 -1.90
C VAL A 192 15.41 11.61 -1.48
N THR A 193 15.10 11.61 -0.18
CA THR A 193 13.76 11.21 0.29
C THR A 193 12.68 12.12 -0.30
N THR A 194 12.95 13.42 -0.43
CA THR A 194 11.99 14.37 -1.01
C THR A 194 11.75 14.07 -2.48
N LEU A 195 12.78 14.02 -3.31
CA LEU A 195 12.62 13.94 -4.77
C LEU A 195 12.36 12.51 -5.27
N ALA A 196 12.96 11.50 -4.65
CA ALA A 196 12.85 10.10 -5.08
C ALA A 196 11.61 9.41 -4.51
N TYR A 197 11.19 9.80 -3.31
CA TYR A 197 10.08 9.16 -2.60
C TYR A 197 8.87 10.07 -2.50
N TYR A 198 8.93 11.21 -1.79
CA TYR A 198 7.74 12.03 -1.58
C TYR A 198 7.18 12.64 -2.88
N ASP A 199 8.04 13.14 -3.75
CA ASP A 199 7.67 13.65 -5.08
C ASP A 199 7.48 12.52 -6.10
N ASN A 200 7.40 11.26 -5.69
CA ASN A 200 6.89 10.22 -6.58
C ASN A 200 5.40 10.50 -6.84
N PRO A 201 4.90 10.50 -8.10
CA PRO A 201 3.50 10.74 -8.40
C PRO A 201 2.51 9.91 -7.58
N PHE A 202 2.88 8.67 -7.25
CA PHE A 202 2.05 7.75 -6.47
C PHE A 202 1.98 8.16 -4.99
N GLU A 203 3.11 8.50 -4.39
CA GLU A 203 3.22 8.99 -3.00
C GLU A 203 2.61 10.39 -2.87
N TYR A 204 2.93 11.30 -3.79
CA TYR A 204 2.33 12.64 -3.86
C TYR A 204 0.81 12.55 -3.89
N TRP A 205 0.25 11.69 -4.76
CA TRP A 205 -1.21 11.51 -4.82
C TRP A 205 -1.76 10.95 -3.50
N ALA A 206 -1.08 9.99 -2.88
CA ALA A 206 -1.50 9.40 -1.62
C ALA A 206 -1.47 10.41 -0.46
N TYR A 207 -0.40 11.18 -0.32
CA TYR A 207 -0.26 12.25 0.69
C TYR A 207 -1.18 13.46 0.43
N ARG A 208 -1.55 13.74 -0.82
CA ARG A 208 -2.56 14.76 -1.12
C ARG A 208 -3.95 14.28 -0.75
N ARG A 209 -4.24 12.99 -0.99
CA ARG A 209 -5.54 12.37 -0.69
C ARG A 209 -5.81 12.29 0.81
N ASP A 210 -4.78 12.17 1.64
CA ASP A 210 -4.91 12.08 3.10
C ASP A 210 -4.67 13.42 3.83
N ASP A 211 -4.56 14.53 3.09
CA ASP A 211 -4.28 15.89 3.58
C ASP A 211 -2.96 16.08 4.35
N HIS A 212 -1.94 15.24 4.08
CA HIS A 212 -0.61 15.35 4.71
C HIS A 212 0.50 15.87 3.80
N TRP A 213 0.18 16.41 2.62
CA TRP A 213 1.18 17.03 1.77
C TRP A 213 1.54 18.47 2.21
N PRO A 214 2.82 18.83 2.34
CA PRO A 214 4.00 17.97 2.26
C PRO A 214 4.21 17.17 3.56
N PRO A 215 4.67 15.91 3.47
CA PRO A 215 4.86 15.07 4.64
C PRO A 215 6.02 15.54 5.52
N ARG A 216 5.98 15.17 6.80
CA ARG A 216 7.07 15.44 7.75
C ARG A 216 8.37 14.82 7.24
N GLY A 217 9.43 15.63 7.18
CA GLY A 217 10.74 15.21 6.67
C GLY A 217 10.99 15.53 5.20
N ALA A 218 9.96 15.95 4.43
CA ALA A 218 10.20 16.52 3.12
C ALA A 218 10.95 17.85 3.24
N ASP A 219 11.81 18.17 2.26
CA ASP A 219 12.36 19.51 2.09
C ASP A 219 11.29 20.41 1.46
N PRO A 220 10.75 21.42 2.19
CA PRO A 220 9.68 22.25 1.67
C PRO A 220 10.09 23.08 0.44
N ALA A 221 11.39 23.37 0.27
CA ALA A 221 11.87 24.12 -0.88
C ALA A 221 11.94 23.28 -2.16
N LEU A 222 11.94 21.95 -2.03
CA LEU A 222 12.04 21.00 -3.15
C LEU A 222 10.74 20.27 -3.44
N ALA A 223 9.94 19.99 -2.39
CA ALA A 223 8.69 19.27 -2.52
C ALA A 223 7.77 19.90 -3.57
N TRP A 224 7.13 19.08 -4.39
CA TRP A 224 6.20 19.51 -5.43
C TRP A 224 5.11 20.44 -4.91
N GLY A 225 4.96 21.59 -5.60
CA GLY A 225 4.08 22.68 -5.19
C GLY A 225 4.58 23.52 -4.02
N GLY A 226 5.74 23.21 -3.43
CA GLY A 226 6.29 23.81 -2.21
C GLY A 226 7.09 25.11 -2.39
N GLY A 227 7.21 25.63 -3.61
CA GLY A 227 7.89 26.91 -3.87
C GLY A 227 7.03 28.18 -3.66
N GLY A 228 5.75 28.05 -3.30
CA GLY A 228 4.88 29.22 -3.20
C GLY A 228 3.60 28.97 -2.39
N ARG A 229 3.56 29.54 -1.18
CA ARG A 229 2.36 29.95 -0.43
C ARG A 229 1.26 28.89 -0.28
N HIS A 230 1.36 28.07 0.77
CA HIS A 230 0.16 27.58 1.46
C HIS A 230 0.03 28.34 2.80
N PRO A 231 -0.92 29.28 2.95
CA PRO A 231 -1.09 30.07 4.19
C PRO A 231 -1.51 29.26 5.43
N ALA A 232 -1.71 27.96 5.30
CA ALA A 232 -2.30 27.13 6.36
C ALA A 232 -1.29 26.60 7.39
N VAL A 233 0.02 26.67 7.13
CA VAL A 233 1.03 26.13 8.06
C VAL A 233 1.42 27.15 9.16
N ALA A 234 1.04 28.42 9.01
CA ALA A 234 1.31 29.47 10.00
C ALA A 234 0.41 29.40 11.27
N ARG A 235 -0.49 28.42 11.40
CA ARG A 235 -1.37 28.26 12.58
C ARG A 235 -1.29 26.90 13.29
N ALA A 236 -0.30 26.06 12.97
CA ALA A 236 -0.05 24.81 13.71
C ALA A 236 1.23 24.87 14.56
N GLY A 237 1.66 26.08 14.92
CA GLY A 237 2.88 26.35 15.70
C GLY A 237 2.69 26.35 17.22
N GLU A 238 1.54 25.92 17.75
CA GLU A 238 1.29 25.84 19.20
C GLU A 238 0.60 24.51 19.53
N GLY A 239 1.40 23.45 19.57
CA GLY A 239 1.04 22.15 20.14
C GLY A 239 2.32 21.47 20.62
N PRO A 240 2.34 20.85 21.82
CA PRO A 240 3.59 20.59 22.53
C PRO A 240 4.53 19.69 21.72
N LEU A 241 5.79 20.10 21.69
CA LEU A 241 6.95 19.29 21.32
C LEU A 241 6.93 18.00 22.15
N LEU A 242 6.86 16.85 21.50
CA LEU A 242 6.99 15.56 22.18
C LEU A 242 7.92 14.65 21.38
N GLY A 243 9.10 14.43 21.98
CA GLY A 243 9.87 13.18 22.08
C GLY A 243 10.25 12.46 20.81
#